data_AF-A0A9E2S9Y1-F1
#
_entry.id   AF-A0A9E2S9Y1-F1
#
_cell.length_a   1.000
_cell.length_b   1.000
_cell.length_c   1.000
_cell.angle_alpha   90.00
_cell.angle_beta   90.00
_cell.angle_gamma   90.00
#
_symmetry.space_group_name_H-M   'P 1'
#
loop_
_entity.id
_entity.type
_entity.pdbx_description
1 polymer ?
#
loop_
_entity_poly.entity_id
_entity_poly.type
_entity_poly.pdbx_seq_one_letter_code
_entity_poly.pdbx_strand_id
1 'polypeptide(L)'
;MKKIILILSLCYMAIACNNTNGNTKAISADSTAKKETIKEIPEKRSTVNAKPVMAFEKPVADNLNKWKFSVKLYETKYTFKYKVEMQYQEVTGADTITFPNLGYTPRPVLKQGTDPYSCIIGFKDNSGDFKPYKLVIAENDELSIKTLKHYSVTRSSVPAK
;
A
#
# COMPACT_ATOMS: atom_id res chain seq x y z
N MET A 1 -47.76 2.83 23.28
CA MET A 1 -47.06 3.39 24.46
C MET A 1 -46.56 4.79 24.08
N LYS A 2 -46.83 5.78 24.93
CA LYS A 2 -46.71 7.22 24.67
C LYS A 2 -45.29 7.75 24.96
N LYS A 3 -44.82 8.66 24.08
CA LYS A 3 -43.99 9.88 24.28
C LYS A 3 -42.57 9.70 24.87
N ILE A 4 -41.51 9.98 24.10
CA ILE A 4 -40.78 11.28 23.96
C ILE A 4 -40.14 11.73 25.28
N ILE A 5 -38.81 11.90 25.32
CA ILE A 5 -38.13 13.14 25.74
C ILE A 5 -36.63 13.09 25.40
N LEU A 6 -36.22 14.16 24.72
CA LEU A 6 -34.89 14.65 24.36
C LEU A 6 -34.16 15.15 25.63
N ILE A 7 -32.90 14.79 25.84
CA ILE A 7 -32.00 15.56 26.72
C ILE A 7 -30.72 15.91 25.95
N LEU A 8 -30.70 17.17 25.55
CA LEU A 8 -29.58 18.02 25.16
C LEU A 8 -28.76 18.40 26.41
N SER A 9 -27.50 18.84 26.21
CA SER A 9 -26.66 19.65 27.12
C SER A 9 -25.45 18.88 27.70
N LEU A 10 -24.21 19.05 27.21
CA LEU A 10 -23.33 20.24 27.24
C LEU A 10 -22.71 20.49 28.63
N CYS A 11 -21.41 20.18 28.78
CA CYS A 11 -20.37 20.94 29.51
C CYS A 11 -19.08 20.07 29.57
N TYR A 12 -18.05 20.40 28.80
CA TYR A 12 -16.92 21.29 29.18
C TYR A 12 -15.94 20.69 30.20
N MET A 13 -14.75 20.41 29.66
CA MET A 13 -13.39 20.55 30.22
C MET A 13 -13.09 20.04 31.64
N ALA A 14 -12.15 19.10 31.69
CA ALA A 14 -11.04 19.16 32.65
C ALA A 14 -9.75 18.73 31.93
N ILE A 15 -8.88 19.71 31.69
CA ILE A 15 -7.47 19.56 31.34
C ILE A 15 -6.76 19.15 32.64
N ALA A 16 -6.05 18.02 32.62
CA ALA A 16 -5.10 17.68 33.68
C ALA A 16 -3.73 17.41 33.03
N CYS A 17 -2.89 18.44 33.00
CA CYS A 17 -1.46 18.33 32.79
C CYS A 17 -0.81 17.84 34.08
N ASN A 18 -0.35 16.59 34.13
CA ASN A 18 0.59 16.16 35.15
C ASN A 18 2.01 16.53 34.72
N ASN A 19 2.54 17.61 35.28
CA ASN A 19 3.99 17.85 35.31
C ASN A 19 4.60 16.98 36.41
N THR A 20 5.20 15.85 36.02
CA THR A 20 6.14 15.14 36.88
C THR A 20 7.55 15.44 36.41
N ASN A 21 8.19 16.37 37.11
CA ASN A 21 9.62 16.63 37.06
C ASN A 21 10.36 15.39 37.61
N GLY A 22 10.73 14.49 36.71
CA GLY A 22 11.64 13.36 36.96
C GLY A 22 13.03 13.71 36.49
N ASN A 23 13.88 14.13 37.42
CA ASN A 23 15.31 14.33 37.26
C ASN A 23 15.97 13.08 36.65
N THR A 24 16.42 13.16 35.39
CA THR A 24 17.27 12.13 34.78
C THR A 24 18.48 12.81 34.16
N LYS A 25 19.64 12.51 34.77
CA LYS A 25 21.00 12.72 34.31
C LYS A 25 21.13 13.02 32.82
N ALA A 26 21.68 14.20 32.52
CA ALA A 26 22.32 14.47 31.24
C ALA A 26 23.49 13.51 31.05
N ILE A 27 23.30 12.48 30.23
CA ILE A 27 24.39 11.80 29.53
C ILE A 27 24.47 12.50 28.17
N SER A 28 25.51 13.33 27.99
CA SER A 28 25.95 13.75 26.67
C SER A 28 26.33 12.51 25.88
N ALA A 29 25.40 11.99 25.09
CA ALA A 29 25.70 11.11 23.98
C ALA A 29 25.77 11.99 22.74
N ASP A 30 27.01 12.40 22.41
CA ASP A 30 27.36 12.90 21.10
C ASP A 30 26.92 11.86 20.07
N SER A 31 25.71 12.05 19.53
CA SER A 31 25.16 11.19 18.49
C SER A 31 25.87 11.58 17.22
N THR A 32 27.06 11.00 17.04
CA THR A 32 27.68 10.84 15.75
C THR A 32 26.64 10.17 14.87
N ALA A 33 25.94 10.99 14.08
CA ALA A 33 24.99 10.54 13.09
C ALA A 33 25.74 9.59 12.18
N LYS A 34 25.57 8.29 12.43
CA LYS A 34 26.05 7.23 11.57
C LYS A 34 25.41 7.51 10.23
N LYS A 35 26.20 8.03 9.29
CA LYS A 35 25.84 8.16 7.89
C LYS A 35 25.50 6.74 7.41
N GLU A 36 24.24 6.37 7.50
CA GLU A 36 23.76 5.12 6.95
C GLU A 36 24.04 5.19 5.46
N THR A 37 25.06 4.45 5.04
CA THR A 37 25.32 4.18 3.64
C THR A 37 24.04 3.58 3.07
N ILE A 38 23.28 4.40 2.33
CA ILE A 38 22.09 3.94 1.61
C ILE A 38 22.55 2.79 0.74
N LYS A 39 22.18 1.56 1.09
CA LYS A 39 22.46 0.40 0.24
C LYS A 39 21.72 0.60 -1.07
N GLU A 40 22.48 0.85 -2.13
CA GLU A 40 21.94 0.96 -3.47
C GLU A 40 21.20 -0.33 -3.83
N ILE A 41 19.95 -0.20 -4.25
CA ILE A 41 19.10 -1.34 -4.60
C ILE A 41 19.42 -1.68 -6.06
N PRO A 42 19.80 -2.93 -6.35
CA PRO A 42 20.13 -3.32 -7.71
C PRO A 42 18.90 -3.17 -8.61
N GLU A 43 19.11 -2.63 -9.81
CA GLU A 43 18.03 -2.45 -10.80
C GLU A 43 17.41 -3.80 -11.21
N LYS A 44 18.20 -4.86 -11.21
CA LYS A 44 17.79 -6.23 -11.58
C LYS A 44 17.88 -7.17 -10.39
N ARG A 45 16.93 -8.11 -10.32
CA ARG A 45 16.97 -9.21 -9.36
C ARG A 45 18.02 -10.24 -9.79
N SER A 46 18.66 -10.89 -8.82
CA SER A 46 19.54 -12.04 -9.07
C SER A 46 18.75 -13.30 -9.41
N THR A 47 17.55 -13.45 -8.85
CA THR A 47 16.62 -14.55 -9.09
C THR A 47 15.20 -14.01 -9.25
N VAL A 48 14.35 -14.73 -10.00
CA VAL A 48 12.95 -14.36 -10.22
C VAL A 48 12.07 -15.53 -9.78
N ASN A 49 11.14 -15.26 -8.86
CA ASN A 49 10.17 -16.27 -8.46
C ASN A 49 9.07 -16.42 -9.52
N ALA A 50 8.85 -17.66 -10.00
CA ALA A 50 7.77 -17.96 -10.94
C ALA A 50 6.38 -17.95 -10.28
N LYS A 51 6.31 -18.10 -8.95
CA LYS A 51 5.05 -17.99 -8.19
C LYS A 51 4.67 -16.52 -8.00
N PRO A 52 3.36 -16.20 -7.90
CA PRO A 52 2.94 -14.85 -7.60
C PRO A 52 3.49 -14.43 -6.23
N VAL A 53 4.08 -13.23 -6.16
CA VAL A 53 4.49 -12.63 -4.88
C VAL A 53 3.31 -12.15 -4.07
N MET A 54 2.20 -11.84 -4.73
CA MET A 54 0.92 -11.51 -4.11
C MET A 54 -0.22 -12.00 -5.00
N ALA A 55 -1.28 -12.51 -4.37
CA ALA A 55 -2.51 -12.90 -5.05
C ALA A 55 -3.71 -12.43 -4.25
N PHE A 56 -4.73 -11.98 -4.97
CA PHE A 56 -6.06 -11.67 -4.46
C PHE A 56 -7.05 -12.46 -5.29
N GLU A 57 -7.94 -13.21 -4.65
CA GLU A 57 -9.01 -13.96 -5.32
C GLU A 57 -10.33 -13.75 -4.59
N LYS A 58 -11.40 -13.57 -5.36
CA LYS A 58 -12.76 -13.45 -4.85
C LYS A 58 -13.69 -14.28 -5.75
N PRO A 59 -14.47 -15.22 -5.18
CA PRO A 59 -15.47 -15.96 -5.94
C PRO A 59 -16.50 -15.02 -6.56
N VAL A 60 -16.93 -15.33 -7.78
CA VAL A 60 -18.10 -14.70 -8.42
C VAL A 60 -19.28 -15.63 -8.17
N ALA A 61 -20.40 -15.07 -7.72
CA ALA A 61 -21.60 -15.87 -7.46
C ALA A 61 -22.15 -16.42 -8.78
N ASP A 62 -22.06 -17.73 -8.96
CA ASP A 62 -22.65 -18.46 -10.08
C ASP A 62 -22.95 -19.91 -9.65
N ASN A 63 -24.08 -20.46 -10.09
CA ASN A 63 -24.55 -21.79 -9.66
C ASN A 63 -23.99 -22.94 -10.51
N LEU A 64 -23.41 -22.63 -11.67
CA LEU A 64 -22.95 -23.63 -12.64
C LEU A 64 -21.42 -23.61 -12.78
N ASN A 65 -20.81 -22.44 -12.61
CA ASN A 65 -19.41 -22.18 -12.85
C ASN A 65 -18.68 -21.80 -11.56
N LYS A 66 -17.40 -22.20 -11.44
CA LYS A 66 -16.51 -21.78 -10.36
C LYS A 66 -15.74 -20.53 -10.73
N TRP A 67 -16.46 -19.49 -11.14
CA TRP A 67 -15.86 -18.24 -11.58
C TRP A 67 -15.22 -17.46 -10.44
N LYS A 68 -14.24 -16.64 -10.79
CA LYS A 68 -13.55 -15.77 -9.85
C LYS A 68 -13.16 -14.45 -10.49
N PHE A 69 -13.07 -13.44 -9.63
CA PHE A 69 -12.25 -12.27 -9.83
C PHE A 69 -10.88 -12.54 -9.20
N SER A 70 -9.79 -12.37 -9.94
CA SER A 70 -8.45 -12.53 -9.38
C SER A 70 -7.46 -11.51 -9.91
N VAL A 71 -6.51 -11.13 -9.06
CA VAL A 71 -5.37 -10.27 -9.38
C VAL A 71 -4.12 -10.90 -8.79
N LYS A 72 -3.10 -11.13 -9.62
CA LYS A 72 -1.84 -11.74 -9.23
C LYS A 72 -0.67 -10.89 -9.68
N LEU A 73 0.30 -10.70 -8.77
CA LEU A 73 1.54 -9.98 -9.04
C LEU A 73 2.70 -10.97 -9.12
N TYR A 74 3.49 -10.86 -10.18
CA TYR A 74 4.67 -11.67 -10.39
C TYR A 74 5.91 -10.79 -10.48
N GLU A 75 7.02 -11.28 -9.94
CA GLU A 75 8.31 -10.63 -10.13
C GLU A 75 8.72 -10.67 -11.60
N THR A 76 9.46 -9.65 -12.00
CA THR A 76 10.20 -9.67 -13.26
C THR A 76 11.69 -9.63 -12.96
N LYS A 77 12.53 -9.68 -14.00
CA LYS A 77 13.97 -9.46 -13.85
C LYS A 77 14.32 -8.08 -13.29
N TYR A 78 13.43 -7.08 -13.37
CA TYR A 78 13.68 -5.72 -12.87
C TYR A 78 13.03 -5.50 -11.51
N THR A 79 13.82 -5.10 -10.50
CA THR A 79 13.43 -5.02 -9.09
C THR A 79 12.13 -4.25 -8.86
N PHE A 80 11.89 -3.19 -9.62
CA PHE A 80 10.74 -2.31 -9.44
C PHE A 80 9.57 -2.59 -10.38
N LYS A 81 9.71 -3.56 -11.30
CA LYS A 81 8.69 -3.90 -12.30
C LYS A 81 8.07 -5.25 -11.98
N TYR A 82 6.74 -5.29 -12.03
CA TYR A 82 5.93 -6.47 -11.74
C TYR A 82 4.95 -6.72 -12.88
N LYS A 83 4.76 -7.99 -13.24
CA LYS A 83 3.67 -8.41 -14.13
C LYS A 83 2.41 -8.54 -13.29
N VAL A 84 1.31 -7.99 -13.79
CA VAL A 84 -0.03 -8.15 -13.25
C VAL A 84 -0.79 -9.11 -14.15
N GLU A 85 -1.37 -10.15 -13.58
CA GLU A 85 -2.35 -10.99 -14.26
C GLU A 85 -3.70 -10.80 -13.57
N MET A 86 -4.75 -10.60 -14.36
CA MET A 86 -6.10 -10.35 -13.88
C MET A 86 -7.10 -11.25 -14.60
N GLN A 87 -8.15 -11.65 -13.88
CA GLN A 87 -9.23 -12.48 -14.40
C GLN A 87 -10.56 -12.04 -13.79
N TYR A 88 -11.61 -12.04 -14.59
CA TYR A 88 -12.99 -11.94 -14.16
C TYR A 88 -13.83 -12.90 -15.00
N GLN A 89 -14.38 -13.94 -14.36
CA GLN A 89 -15.05 -15.04 -15.07
C GLN A 89 -14.13 -15.63 -16.14
N GLU A 90 -14.52 -15.61 -17.41
CA GLU A 90 -13.73 -16.07 -18.56
C GLU A 90 -12.80 -14.99 -19.13
N VAL A 91 -13.02 -13.71 -18.78
CA VAL A 91 -12.22 -12.59 -19.26
C VAL A 91 -10.88 -12.58 -18.51
N THR A 92 -9.79 -12.54 -19.26
CA THR A 92 -8.43 -12.46 -18.69
C THR A 92 -7.68 -11.27 -19.28
N GLY A 93 -6.74 -10.73 -18.50
CA GLY A 93 -5.90 -9.62 -18.91
C GLY A 93 -4.54 -9.68 -18.24
N ALA A 94 -3.56 -9.01 -18.82
CA ALA A 94 -2.24 -8.84 -18.23
C ALA A 94 -1.72 -7.43 -18.48
N ASP A 95 -0.98 -6.90 -17.52
CA ASP A 95 -0.32 -5.61 -17.62
C ASP A 95 1.03 -5.65 -16.86
N THR A 96 1.76 -4.55 -16.89
CA THR A 96 2.99 -4.35 -16.14
C THR A 96 2.92 -3.07 -15.34
N ILE A 97 3.20 -3.17 -14.05
CA ILE A 97 3.32 -2.01 -13.16
C ILE A 97 4.78 -1.78 -12.79
N THR A 98 5.13 -0.51 -12.63
CA THR A 98 6.44 -0.10 -12.12
C THR A 98 6.23 0.73 -10.85
N PHE A 99 6.80 0.28 -9.75
CA PHE A 99 6.89 1.07 -8.52
C PHE A 99 8.08 2.04 -8.62
N PRO A 100 8.00 3.24 -8.04
CA PRO A 100 9.16 4.11 -7.97
C PRO A 100 10.26 3.49 -7.11
N ASN A 101 11.52 3.80 -7.42
CA ASN A 101 12.62 3.51 -6.52
C ASN A 101 12.64 4.56 -5.40
N LEU A 102 12.13 4.16 -4.23
CA LEU A 102 12.03 5.01 -3.04
C LEU A 102 13.20 4.80 -2.06
N GLY A 103 14.28 4.14 -2.49
CA GLY A 103 15.44 3.83 -1.64
C GLY A 103 15.26 2.60 -0.74
N TYR A 104 14.16 1.85 -0.89
CA TYR A 104 13.94 0.54 -0.25
C TYR A 104 13.30 -0.45 -1.24
N THR A 105 13.52 -1.74 -1.00
CA THR A 105 12.96 -2.81 -1.85
C THR A 105 11.43 -2.73 -1.82
N PRO A 106 10.76 -2.73 -2.99
CA PRO A 106 9.31 -2.65 -3.04
C PRO A 106 8.67 -3.86 -2.36
N ARG A 107 7.64 -3.59 -1.54
CA ARG A 107 6.83 -4.61 -0.86
C ARG A 107 5.40 -4.53 -1.37
N PRO A 108 5.06 -5.23 -2.47
CA PRO A 108 3.73 -5.16 -3.07
C PRO A 108 2.66 -5.61 -2.08
N VAL A 109 1.48 -5.00 -2.16
CA VAL A 109 0.30 -5.35 -1.37
C VAL A 109 -0.93 -5.26 -2.25
N LEU A 110 -1.83 -6.22 -2.10
CA LEU A 110 -3.15 -6.21 -2.70
C LEU A 110 -4.21 -6.01 -1.60
N LYS A 111 -5.18 -5.14 -1.83
CA LYS A 111 -6.33 -4.94 -0.94
C LYS A 111 -7.62 -4.93 -1.75
N GLN A 112 -8.72 -5.38 -1.16
CA GLN A 112 -10.06 -5.21 -1.72
C GLN A 112 -10.34 -3.71 -1.93
N GLY A 113 -10.89 -3.33 -3.09
CA GLY A 113 -11.37 -1.98 -3.36
C GLY A 113 -12.81 -1.76 -2.88
N THR A 114 -13.38 -0.60 -3.17
CA THR A 114 -14.75 -0.25 -2.76
C THR A 114 -15.81 -1.09 -3.46
N ASP A 115 -15.59 -1.42 -4.73
CA ASP A 115 -16.54 -2.18 -5.53
C ASP A 115 -16.39 -3.70 -5.31
N PRO A 116 -17.46 -4.50 -5.50
CA PRO A 116 -17.42 -5.93 -5.21
C PRO A 116 -16.27 -6.67 -5.87
N TYR A 117 -16.02 -6.41 -7.16
CA TYR A 117 -14.95 -7.05 -7.94
C TYR A 117 -13.86 -6.03 -8.27
N SER A 118 -13.26 -5.48 -7.21
CA SER A 118 -12.16 -4.54 -7.33
C SER A 118 -11.01 -4.85 -6.38
N CYS A 119 -9.79 -4.55 -6.82
CA CYS A 119 -8.56 -4.77 -6.07
C CYS A 119 -7.61 -3.58 -6.25
N ILE A 120 -7.19 -3.00 -5.14
CA ILE A 120 -6.17 -1.96 -5.09
C ILE A 120 -4.80 -2.65 -5.05
N ILE A 121 -3.97 -2.34 -6.05
CA ILE A 121 -2.55 -2.65 -6.05
C ILE A 121 -1.80 -1.48 -5.41
N GLY A 122 -0.97 -1.77 -4.42
CA GLY A 122 -0.11 -0.79 -3.77
C GLY A 122 1.18 -1.42 -3.26
N PHE A 123 1.89 -0.68 -2.41
CA PHE A 123 3.11 -1.15 -1.76
C PHE A 123 3.20 -0.61 -0.33
N LYS A 124 4.00 -1.24 0.53
CA LYS A 124 4.34 -0.67 1.84
C LYS A 124 5.51 0.29 1.72
N ASP A 125 5.40 1.45 2.35
CA ASP A 125 6.55 2.34 2.52
C ASP A 125 7.51 1.84 3.61
N ASN A 126 8.57 2.60 3.90
CA ASN A 126 9.57 2.20 4.90
C ASN A 126 8.97 2.09 6.32
N SER A 127 7.97 2.91 6.64
CA SER A 127 7.21 2.87 7.90
C SER A 127 6.22 1.71 7.97
N GLY A 128 5.98 1.02 6.85
CA GLY A 128 5.04 -0.08 6.74
C GLY A 128 3.64 0.35 6.28
N ASP A 129 3.43 1.63 6.02
CA ASP A 129 2.14 2.17 5.60
C ASP A 129 1.80 1.75 4.19
N PHE A 130 0.54 1.39 3.97
CA PHE A 130 0.05 1.05 2.64
C PHE A 130 -0.10 2.31 1.77
N LYS A 131 0.58 2.31 0.63
CA LYS A 131 0.48 3.34 -0.40
C LYS A 131 -0.30 2.79 -1.61
N PRO A 132 -1.57 3.21 -1.82
CA PRO A 132 -2.37 2.74 -2.95
C PRO A 132 -1.83 3.30 -4.27
N TYR A 133 -1.78 2.50 -5.34
CA TYR A 133 -1.16 2.90 -6.60
C TYR A 133 -2.09 2.73 -7.81
N LYS A 134 -2.56 1.51 -8.07
CA LYS A 134 -3.49 1.19 -9.15
C LYS A 134 -4.76 0.54 -8.59
N LEU A 135 -5.86 0.66 -9.31
CA LEU A 135 -7.11 -0.05 -9.06
C LEU A 135 -7.38 -0.96 -10.24
N VAL A 136 -7.51 -2.26 -9.99
CA VAL A 136 -8.09 -3.22 -10.94
C VAL A 136 -9.58 -3.33 -10.60
N ILE A 137 -10.45 -3.19 -11.59
CA ILE A 137 -11.90 -3.29 -11.42
C ILE A 137 -12.49 -4.14 -12.55
N ALA A 138 -13.45 -4.98 -12.20
CA ALA A 138 -14.31 -5.66 -13.15
C ALA A 138 -15.73 -5.09 -13.05
N GLU A 139 -16.19 -4.45 -14.12
CA GLU A 139 -17.53 -3.85 -14.24
C GLU A 139 -18.03 -4.01 -15.69
N ASN A 140 -19.31 -4.33 -15.88
CA ASN A 140 -19.93 -4.50 -17.21
C ASN A 140 -19.14 -5.46 -18.14
N ASP A 141 -18.72 -6.62 -17.60
CA ASP A 141 -17.91 -7.63 -18.30
C ASP A 141 -16.55 -7.13 -18.84
N GLU A 142 -16.09 -5.98 -18.37
CA GLU A 142 -14.79 -5.41 -18.71
C GLU A 142 -13.81 -5.48 -17.54
N LEU A 143 -12.55 -5.80 -17.84
CA LEU A 143 -11.43 -5.68 -16.90
C LEU A 143 -10.66 -4.40 -17.18
N SER A 144 -10.60 -3.52 -16.18
CA SER A 144 -9.98 -2.21 -16.27
C SER A 144 -8.90 -2.00 -15.20
N ILE A 145 -7.81 -1.31 -15.55
CA ILE A 145 -6.79 -0.84 -14.61
C ILE A 145 -6.70 0.69 -14.61
N LYS A 146 -6.98 1.30 -13.46
CA LYS A 146 -7.00 2.76 -13.26
C LYS A 146 -5.84 3.17 -12.35
N THR A 147 -5.26 4.36 -12.57
CA THR A 147 -4.23 4.91 -11.65
C THR A 147 -4.91 5.67 -10.53
N LEU A 148 -4.60 5.32 -9.28
CA LEU A 148 -5.12 6.02 -8.10
C LEU A 148 -4.21 7.16 -7.66
N LYS A 149 -2.89 6.91 -7.63
CA LYS A 149 -1.88 7.88 -7.21
C LYS A 149 -0.60 7.72 -8.02
N HIS A 150 0.13 8.81 -8.18
CA HIS A 150 1.50 8.79 -8.71
C HIS A 150 2.47 9.07 -7.57
N TYR A 151 3.60 8.36 -7.58
CA TYR A 151 4.64 8.50 -6.57
C TYR A 151 5.97 8.77 -7.27
N SER A 152 6.69 9.77 -6.79
CA SER A 152 8.00 10.19 -7.29
C SER A 152 8.91 10.56 -6.15
N VAL A 153 10.21 10.38 -6.33
CA VAL A 153 11.23 10.92 -5.43
C VAL A 153 11.65 12.30 -5.91
N THR A 154 11.67 13.27 -5.00
CA THR A 154 12.32 14.56 -5.23
C THR A 154 13.64 14.57 -4.46
N ARG A 155 14.76 14.83 -5.15
CA ARG A 155 16.03 15.13 -4.47
C ARG A 155 16.04 16.61 -4.14
N SER A 156 15.95 16.95 -2.87
CA SER A 156 16.27 18.31 -2.42
C SER A 156 17.79 18.47 -2.43
N SER A 157 18.34 19.10 -3.47
CA SER A 157 19.72 19.56 -3.43
C SER A 157 19.80 20.72 -2.45
N VAL A 158 20.35 20.49 -1.25
CA VAL A 158 20.76 21.60 -0.38
C VAL A 158 21.93 22.27 -1.10
N PRO A 159 21.84 23.55 -1.49
CA PRO A 159 22.97 24.24 -2.11
C PRO A 159 24.15 24.25 -1.12
N ALA A 160 25.32 23.87 -1.61
CA ALA A 160 26.56 24.06 -0.86
C ALA A 160 26.72 25.56 -0.58
N LYS A 161 26.92 25.90 0.70
CA LYS A 161 27.17 27.26 1.16
C LYS A 161 28.64 27.62 0.97
#